data_AF-A0A653DQ08-F1
#
_entry.id   AF-A0A653DQ08-F1
#
_cell.length_a   1.000
_cell.length_b   1.000
_cell.length_c   1.000
_cell.angle_alpha   90.00
_cell.angle_beta   90.00
_cell.angle_gamma   90.00
#
_symmetry.space_group_name_H-M   'P 1'
#
loop_
_entity.id
_entity.type
_entity.pdbx_description
1 polymer ?
#
loop_
_entity_poly.entity_id
_entity_poly.type
_entity_poly.pdbx_seq_one_letter_code
_entity_poly.pdbx_strand_id
1 'polypeptide(L)'
;MGLPSLHCDMKNRDTMATQPHLPEISDEYIILFLHACYYSQDKTKSAIESYFSIRSSNPTIFSDRDAYSARIQNLLSLGMWCKEPRKT
;
A
#
# COMPACT_ATOMS: atom_id res chain seq x y z
N MET A 1 11.60 17.61 7.07
CA MET A 1 11.83 16.27 6.50
C MET A 1 11.95 16.45 5.01
N GLY A 2 13.16 16.35 4.46
CA GLY A 2 13.40 16.51 3.02
C GLY A 2 12.73 15.39 2.25
N LEU A 3 11.96 15.72 1.22
CA LEU A 3 11.53 14.75 0.22
C LEU A 3 12.78 14.09 -0.35
N PRO A 4 12.90 12.76 -0.36
CA PRO A 4 14.00 12.10 -1.01
C PRO A 4 13.96 12.41 -2.51
N SER A 5 15.14 12.50 -3.07
CA SER A 5 15.39 12.83 -4.47
C SER A 5 14.76 11.80 -5.40
N LEU A 6 14.03 12.28 -6.43
CA LEU A 6 13.38 11.51 -7.53
C LEU A 6 14.24 10.38 -8.13
N HIS A 7 15.55 10.43 -7.93
CA HIS A 7 16.50 9.44 -8.40
C HIS A 7 16.32 8.04 -7.79
N CYS A 8 15.86 7.93 -6.53
CA CYS A 8 15.60 6.61 -5.93
C CYS A 8 14.32 5.95 -6.47
N ASP A 9 13.34 6.75 -6.88
CA ASP A 9 12.05 6.27 -7.37
C ASP A 9 12.20 5.60 -8.75
N MET A 10 12.97 6.24 -9.64
CA MET A 10 13.20 5.76 -11.00
C MET A 10 13.89 4.39 -11.04
N LYS A 11 14.88 4.16 -10.15
CA LYS A 11 15.59 2.87 -10.06
C LYS A 11 14.69 1.72 -9.57
N ASN A 12 13.71 2.03 -8.72
CA ASN A 12 12.72 1.04 -8.27
C ASN A 12 11.75 0.70 -9.41
N ARG A 13 11.31 1.68 -10.20
CA ARG A 13 10.43 1.46 -11.36
C ARG A 13 11.03 0.48 -12.36
N ASP A 14 12.29 0.70 -12.75
CA ASP A 14 12.97 -0.15 -13.73
C ASP A 14 13.20 -1.58 -13.21
N THR A 15 13.42 -1.75 -11.90
CA THR A 15 13.62 -3.09 -11.31
C THR A 15 12.33 -3.86 -11.07
N MET A 16 11.20 -3.17 -10.87
CA MET A 16 9.89 -3.80 -10.75
C MET A 16 9.33 -4.22 -12.12
N ALA A 17 9.65 -3.48 -13.18
CA ALA A 17 9.30 -3.86 -14.56
C ALA A 17 9.91 -5.21 -14.98
N THR A 18 11.01 -5.63 -14.37
CA THR A 18 11.65 -6.93 -14.62
C THR A 18 10.86 -8.12 -14.04
N GLN A 19 9.91 -7.87 -13.13
CA GLN A 19 9.10 -8.92 -12.52
C GLN A 19 7.72 -9.02 -13.20
N PRO A 20 7.51 -9.99 -14.11
CA PRO A 20 6.30 -10.05 -14.95
C PRO A 20 5.01 -10.41 -14.20
N HIS A 21 5.09 -10.76 -12.91
CA HIS A 21 3.95 -11.15 -12.08
C HIS A 21 3.41 -9.99 -11.23
N LEU A 22 4.12 -8.86 -11.16
CA LEU A 22 3.63 -7.65 -10.49
C LEU A 22 2.78 -6.83 -11.48
N PRO A 23 1.64 -6.29 -11.02
CA PRO A 23 0.88 -5.33 -11.83
C PRO A 23 1.68 -4.04 -12.03
N GLU A 24 1.26 -3.19 -12.96
CA GLU A 24 1.84 -1.86 -13.09
C GLU A 24 1.58 -1.06 -11.80
N ILE A 25 2.67 -0.60 -11.18
CA ILE A 25 2.63 0.11 -9.89
C ILE A 25 2.74 1.60 -10.17
N SER A 26 1.80 2.38 -9.64
CA SER A 26 1.84 3.84 -9.76
C SER A 26 2.90 4.45 -8.83
N ASP A 27 3.38 5.64 -9.19
CA ASP A 27 4.45 6.32 -8.45
C ASP A 27 4.04 6.62 -7.00
N GLU A 28 2.75 6.87 -6.73
CA GLU A 28 2.23 7.09 -5.38
C GLU A 28 2.42 5.86 -4.49
N TYR A 29 2.23 4.66 -5.03
CA TYR A 29 2.49 3.43 -4.29
C TYR A 29 3.98 3.29 -4.00
N ILE A 30 4.86 3.57 -4.98
CA ILE A 30 6.31 3.49 -4.80
C ILE A 30 6.76 4.43 -3.68
N ILE A 31 6.29 5.69 -3.70
CA ILE A 31 6.58 6.69 -2.67
C ILE A 31 6.05 6.23 -1.30
N LEU A 32 4.84 5.68 -1.25
CA LEU A 32 4.25 5.17 -0.01
C LEU A 32 5.08 4.04 0.60
N PHE A 33 5.49 3.05 -0.19
CA PHE A 33 6.29 1.93 0.29
C PHE A 33 7.70 2.34 0.68
N LEU A 34 8.31 3.25 -0.09
CA LEU A 34 9.60 3.84 0.25
C LEU A 34 9.53 4.56 1.59
N HIS A 35 8.51 5.41 1.79
CA HIS A 35 8.31 6.11 3.05
C HIS A 35 8.11 5.12 4.21
N ALA A 36 7.28 4.10 4.03
CA ALA A 36 7.05 3.06 5.04
C ALA A 36 8.31 2.24 5.39
N CYS A 37 9.22 2.10 4.43
CA CYS A 37 10.48 1.35 4.59
C CYS A 37 11.69 2.25 4.90
N TYR A 38 11.47 3.51 5.29
CA TYR A 38 12.53 4.49 5.56
C TYR A 38 13.54 4.60 4.40
N TYR A 39 13.03 4.53 3.16
CA TYR A 39 13.78 4.64 1.91
C TYR A 39 14.82 3.53 1.66
N SER A 40 14.72 2.42 2.38
CA SER A 40 15.53 1.22 2.09
C SER A 40 14.98 0.50 0.86
N GLN A 41 15.78 0.44 -0.21
CA GLN A 41 15.35 -0.16 -1.49
C GLN A 41 15.01 -1.65 -1.36
N ASP A 42 15.85 -2.45 -0.69
CA ASP A 42 15.63 -3.90 -0.56
C ASP A 42 14.36 -4.21 0.24
N LYS A 43 14.14 -3.49 1.35
CA LYS A 43 12.92 -3.63 2.16
C LYS A 43 11.68 -3.21 1.39
N THR A 44 11.78 -2.12 0.62
CA THR A 44 10.67 -1.62 -0.20
C THR A 44 10.24 -2.66 -1.23
N LYS A 45 11.20 -3.28 -1.93
CA LYS A 45 10.91 -4.33 -2.92
C LYS A 45 10.20 -5.53 -2.29
N SER A 46 10.74 -6.04 -1.18
CA SER A 46 10.13 -7.17 -0.46
C SER A 46 8.72 -6.83 0.05
N ALA A 47 8.51 -5.60 0.52
CA ALA A 47 7.20 -5.12 0.98
C ALA A 47 6.19 -5.03 -0.18
N ILE A 48 6.61 -4.51 -1.33
CA ILE A 48 5.77 -4.40 -2.54
C ILE A 48 5.36 -5.79 -3.04
N GLU A 49 6.32 -6.71 -3.19
CA GLU A 49 6.06 -8.10 -3.60
C GLU A 49 5.07 -8.78 -2.64
N SER A 50 5.32 -8.66 -1.33
CA SER A 50 4.45 -9.22 -0.30
C SER A 50 3.04 -8.63 -0.36
N TYR A 51 2.92 -7.31 -0.54
CA TYR A 51 1.64 -6.62 -0.63
C TYR A 51 0.79 -7.14 -1.79
N PHE A 52 1.36 -7.17 -3.00
CA PHE A 52 0.60 -7.61 -4.18
C PHE A 52 0.33 -9.12 -4.16
N SER A 53 1.23 -9.92 -3.62
CA SER A 53 1.02 -11.36 -3.41
C SER A 53 -0.15 -11.64 -2.45
N ILE A 54 -0.18 -10.98 -1.29
CA ILE A 54 -1.27 -11.11 -0.31
C ILE A 54 -2.59 -10.63 -0.91
N ARG A 55 -2.56 -9.49 -1.62
CA ARG A 55 -3.75 -8.92 -2.24
C ARG A 55 -4.34 -9.84 -3.31
N SER A 56 -3.49 -10.44 -4.14
CA SER A 56 -3.89 -11.36 -5.21
C SER A 56 -4.43 -12.69 -4.65
N SER A 57 -3.79 -13.23 -3.61
CA SER A 57 -4.19 -14.51 -3.00
C SER A 57 -5.46 -14.43 -2.14
N ASN A 58 -5.91 -13.23 -1.74
CA ASN A 58 -7.05 -13.05 -0.83
C ASN A 58 -8.16 -12.15 -1.41
N PRO A 59 -8.73 -12.48 -2.58
CA PRO A 59 -9.74 -11.63 -3.21
C PRO A 59 -10.94 -11.38 -2.29
N THR A 60 -11.42 -12.36 -1.54
CA THR A 60 -12.55 -12.24 -0.59
C THR A 60 -12.44 -11.07 0.40
N ILE A 61 -11.20 -10.66 0.72
CA ILE A 61 -10.93 -9.54 1.62
C ILE A 61 -10.71 -8.24 0.83
N PHE A 62 -10.07 -8.31 -0.34
CA PHE A 62 -9.60 -7.14 -1.08
C PHE A 62 -10.46 -6.73 -2.28
N SER A 63 -11.41 -7.56 -2.73
CA SER A 63 -12.39 -7.26 -3.77
C SER A 63 -13.69 -6.69 -3.19
N ASP A 64 -14.42 -5.93 -4.00
CA ASP A 64 -15.78 -5.43 -3.70
C ASP A 64 -15.90 -4.67 -2.37
N ARG A 65 -14.97 -3.73 -2.16
CA ARG A 65 -14.89 -2.87 -0.98
C ARG A 65 -15.89 -1.71 -1.06
N ASP A 66 -17.19 -2.01 -1.03
CA ASP A 66 -18.20 -0.97 -0.89
C ASP A 66 -18.34 -0.54 0.57
N ALA A 67 -17.96 0.71 0.85
CA ALA A 67 -18.05 1.32 2.16
C ALA A 67 -19.49 1.41 2.69
N TYR A 68 -20.49 1.46 1.79
CA TYR A 68 -21.91 1.57 2.15
C TYR A 68 -22.62 0.22 2.19
N SER A 69 -21.93 -0.87 1.85
CA SER A 69 -22.49 -2.21 1.95
C SER A 69 -22.90 -2.53 3.39
N ALA A 70 -24.01 -3.24 3.56
CA ALA A 70 -24.52 -3.63 4.88
C ALA A 70 -23.47 -4.42 5.70
N ARG A 71 -22.64 -5.23 5.03
CA ARG A 71 -21.52 -5.96 5.66
C ARG A 71 -20.51 -5.02 6.31
N ILE A 72 -20.05 -4.01 5.58
CA ILE A 72 -19.05 -3.06 6.07
C ILE A 72 -19.67 -2.11 7.10
N GLN A 73 -20.90 -1.64 6.89
CA GLN A 73 -21.61 -0.79 7.85
C GLN A 73 -21.84 -1.51 9.19
N ASN A 74 -22.23 -2.79 9.17
CA ASN A 74 -22.36 -3.60 10.38
C ASN A 74 -21.01 -3.81 11.08
N LEU A 75 -19.92 -4.00 10.33
CA LEU A 75 -18.58 -4.12 10.93
C LEU A 75 -18.14 -2.81 11.58
N LEU A 76 -18.41 -1.67 10.94
CA LEU A 76 -18.07 -0.34 11.45
C LEU A 76 -18.90 0.04 12.68
N SER A 77 -20.17 -0.38 12.77
CA SER A 77 -21.00 -0.12 13.95
C SER A 77 -20.60 -0.96 15.17
N LEU A 78 -20.03 -2.15 14.95
CA LEU A 78 -19.49 -3.02 15.99
C LEU A 78 -18.08 -2.62 16.44
N GLY A 79 -17.25 -2.15 15.52
CA GLY A 79 -15.88 -1.77 15.81
C GLY A 79 -15.80 -0.38 16.45
N MET A 80 -15.42 -0.30 17.73
CA MET A 80 -14.95 0.95 18.35
C MET A 80 -13.62 1.40 17.73
N TRP A 81 -13.65 1.90 16.50
CA TRP A 81 -12.55 2.66 15.91
C TRP A 81 -12.70 4.11 16.37
N CYS A 82 -12.14 4.43 17.53
CA CYS A 82 -12.10 5.82 17.98
C CYS A 82 -11.05 6.56 17.15
N LYS A 83 -11.49 7.36 16.19
CA LYS A 83 -10.61 8.39 15.61
C LYS A 83 -10.37 9.41 16.72
N GLU A 84 -9.21 9.34 17.36
CA GLU A 84 -8.83 10.34 18.35
C GLU A 84 -8.89 11.73 17.68
N PRO A 85 -9.75 12.65 18.15
CA PRO A 85 -9.75 14.01 17.63
C PRO A 85 -8.39 14.62 17.92
N ARG A 86 -7.78 15.24 16.90
CA ARG A 86 -6.48 15.90 17.05
C ARG A 86 -6.63 16.98 18.12
N LYS A 87 -5.89 16.87 19.22
CA LYS A 87 -5.83 17.94 20.23
C LYS A 87 -5.23 19.17 19.55
N THR A 88 -6.03 20.23 19.41
CA THR A 88 -5.58 21.58 19.05
C THR A 88 -4.74 22.18 20.15
#